data_AF-A0A256I1A1-F1
#
_entry.id   AF-A0A256I1A1-F1
#
_cell.length_a   1.000
_cell.length_b   1.000
_cell.length_c   1.000
_cell.angle_alpha   90.00
_cell.angle_beta   90.00
_cell.angle_gamma   90.00
#
_symmetry.space_group_name_H-M   'P 1'
#
loop_
_entity.id
_entity.type
_entity.pdbx_description
1 polymer ?
#
loop_
_entity_poly.entity_id
_entity_poly.type
_entity_poly.pdbx_seq_one_letter_code
_entity_poly.pdbx_strand_id
1 'polypeptide(L)'
;MDGKKALYYGAVALAVLIGVSVLVSVVSAILSIAWAVISGVVTLAVLAGLAYVAYKAGSWFLGSDDPTANSDSIGASRSSSSTASGDASESRQDRLRQQYVEGQISEAEFERRIASELETEELDDIDRELERER
;
A
#
# COMPACT_ATOMS: atom_id res chain seq x y z
N MET A 1 -47.28 53.29 -5.36
CA MET A 1 -46.86 51.97 -4.85
C MET A 1 -45.91 52.20 -3.69
N ASP A 2 -46.20 51.64 -2.52
CA ASP A 2 -45.50 51.94 -1.27
C ASP A 2 -44.05 51.43 -1.32
N GLY A 3 -43.06 52.32 -1.49
CA GLY A 3 -41.64 51.96 -1.58
C GLY A 3 -41.10 51.17 -0.38
N LYS A 4 -41.76 51.27 0.77
CA LYS A 4 -41.46 50.47 1.97
C LYS A 4 -41.77 48.98 1.77
N LYS A 5 -42.85 48.65 1.05
CA LYS A 5 -43.21 47.27 0.72
C LYS A 5 -42.18 46.69 -0.25
N ALA A 6 -41.77 47.46 -1.26
CA ALA A 6 -40.74 47.03 -2.22
C ALA A 6 -39.40 46.72 -1.52
N LEU A 7 -38.96 47.56 -0.58
CA LEU A 7 -37.76 47.30 0.22
C LEU A 7 -37.89 46.05 1.10
N TYR A 8 -39.05 45.86 1.74
CA TYR A 8 -39.28 44.68 2.57
C TYR A 8 -39.27 43.38 1.78
N TYR A 9 -39.98 43.32 0.65
CA TYR A 9 -39.95 42.15 -0.23
C TYR A 9 -38.58 41.93 -0.85
N GLY A 10 -37.84 43.00 -1.15
CA GLY A 10 -36.45 42.91 -1.60
C GLY A 10 -35.53 42.26 -0.56
N ALA A 11 -35.64 42.67 0.71
CA ALA A 11 -34.85 42.09 1.80
C ALA A 11 -35.18 40.60 2.03
N VAL A 12 -36.47 40.24 2.01
CA VAL A 12 -36.92 38.85 2.16
C VAL A 12 -36.42 37.99 1.00
N ALA A 13 -36.52 38.48 -0.24
CA ALA A 13 -36.02 37.76 -1.41
C ALA A 13 -34.51 37.51 -1.31
N LEU A 14 -33.75 38.49 -0.85
CA LEU A 14 -32.30 38.38 -0.66
C LEU A 14 -31.96 37.36 0.43
N ALA A 15 -32.68 37.36 1.55
CA ALA A 15 -32.50 36.38 2.63
C ALA A 15 -32.77 34.95 2.15
N VAL A 16 -33.85 34.74 1.39
CA VAL A 16 -34.17 33.44 0.80
C VAL A 16 -33.08 33.02 -0.19
N LEU A 17 -32.62 33.93 -1.05
CA LEU A 17 -31.58 33.64 -2.02
C LEU A 17 -30.29 33.20 -1.34
N ILE A 18 -29.85 33.91 -0.29
CA ILE A 18 -28.68 33.52 0.51
C ILE A 18 -28.88 32.13 1.12
N GLY A 19 -30.05 31.87 1.72
CA GLY A 19 -30.36 30.56 2.29
C GLY A 19 -30.27 29.43 1.28
N VAL A 20 -30.84 29.62 0.08
CA VAL A 20 -30.76 28.66 -1.02
C VAL A 20 -29.32 28.49 -1.51
N SER A 21 -28.56 29.58 -1.65
CA SER A 21 -27.15 29.53 -2.06
C SER A 21 -26.30 28.71 -1.08
N VAL A 22 -26.51 28.88 0.23
CA VAL A 22 -25.81 28.08 1.25
C VAL A 22 -26.16 26.59 1.10
N LEU A 23 -27.44 26.26 0.92
CA LEU A 23 -27.87 24.88 0.74
C LEU A 23 -27.24 24.24 -0.51
N VAL A 24 -27.27 24.95 -1.64
CA VAL A 24 -26.65 24.50 -2.90
C VAL A 24 -25.14 24.33 -2.72
N SER A 25 -24.48 25.24 -2.00
CA SER A 25 -23.05 25.15 -1.70
C SER A 25 -22.71 23.88 -0.93
N VAL A 26 -23.46 23.57 0.13
CA VAL A 26 -23.24 22.36 0.94
C VAL A 26 -23.43 21.09 0.10
N VAL A 27 -24.51 21.01 -0.67
CA VAL A 27 -24.77 19.86 -1.55
C VAL A 27 -23.66 19.71 -2.58
N SER A 28 -23.24 20.82 -3.20
CA SER A 28 -22.15 20.83 -4.19
C SER A 28 -20.81 20.43 -3.57
N ALA A 29 -20.52 20.85 -2.35
CA ALA A 29 -19.31 20.47 -1.63
C ALA A 29 -19.24 18.96 -1.40
N ILE A 30 -20.33 18.35 -0.93
CA ILE A 30 -20.42 16.88 -0.75
C ILE A 30 -20.19 16.17 -2.09
N LEU A 31 -20.86 16.64 -3.15
CA LEU A 31 -20.72 16.06 -4.48
C LEU A 31 -19.29 16.20 -5.03
N SER A 32 -18.63 17.34 -4.76
CA SER A 32 -17.23 17.57 -5.15
C SER A 32 -16.26 16.65 -4.43
N ILE A 33 -16.51 16.34 -3.15
CA ILE A 33 -15.69 15.39 -2.39
C ILE A 33 -15.83 13.99 -2.99
N ALA A 34 -17.06 13.55 -3.30
CA ALA A 34 -17.28 12.27 -3.97
C ALA A 34 -16.52 12.19 -5.30
N TRP A 35 -16.63 13.23 -6.14
CA TRP A 35 -15.88 13.34 -7.38
C TRP A 35 -14.37 13.37 -7.20
N ALA A 36 -13.87 14.04 -6.16
CA ALA A 36 -12.45 14.09 -5.85
C ALA A 36 -11.90 12.71 -5.48
N VAL A 37 -12.65 11.91 -4.72
CA VAL A 37 -12.27 10.52 -4.40
C VAL A 37 -12.22 9.68 -5.66
N ILE A 38 -13.25 9.73 -6.51
CA ILE A 38 -13.31 8.99 -7.78
C ILE A 38 -12.13 9.38 -8.67
N SER A 39 -11.91 10.69 -8.87
CA SER A 39 -10.80 11.21 -9.65
C SER A 39 -9.45 10.82 -9.08
N GLY A 40 -9.30 10.84 -7.74
CA GLY A 40 -8.08 10.43 -7.05
C GLY A 40 -7.75 8.95 -7.31
N VAL A 41 -8.74 8.07 -7.18
CA VAL A 41 -8.59 6.63 -7.48
C VAL A 41 -8.24 6.41 -8.95
N VAL A 42 -8.94 7.08 -9.87
CA VAL A 42 -8.64 6.98 -11.31
C VAL A 42 -7.23 7.48 -11.62
N THR A 43 -6.80 8.59 -11.03
CA THR A 43 -5.46 9.14 -11.22
C THR A 43 -4.38 8.18 -10.70
N LEU A 44 -4.61 7.57 -9.53
CA LEU A 44 -3.74 6.53 -8.98
C LEU A 44 -3.67 5.30 -9.90
N ALA A 45 -4.81 4.84 -10.41
CA ALA A 45 -4.87 3.71 -11.34
C ALA A 45 -4.15 4.00 -12.65
N VAL A 46 -4.30 5.22 -13.20
CA VAL A 46 -3.60 5.66 -14.39
C VAL A 46 -2.09 5.73 -14.14
N LEU A 47 -1.65 6.27 -13.00
CA LEU A 47 -0.24 6.29 -12.61
C LEU A 47 0.35 4.89 -12.50
N ALA A 48 -0.35 3.98 -11.82
CA ALA A 48 0.05 2.58 -11.70
C ALA A 48 0.11 1.89 -13.08
N GLY A 49 -0.88 2.15 -13.93
CA GLY A 49 -0.90 1.67 -15.31
C GLY A 49 0.29 2.19 -16.13
N LEU A 50 0.63 3.48 -16.01
CA LEU A 50 1.79 4.07 -16.67
C LEU A 50 3.09 3.42 -16.19
N ALA A 51 3.24 3.25 -14.87
CA ALA A 51 4.41 2.59 -14.28
C ALA A 51 4.55 1.15 -14.78
N TYR A 52 3.44 0.40 -14.87
CA TYR A 52 3.45 -0.96 -15.42
C TYR A 52 3.85 -0.98 -16.90
N VAL A 53 3.31 -0.07 -17.71
CA VAL A 53 3.69 0.03 -19.14
C VAL A 53 5.16 0.41 -19.28
N ALA A 54 5.66 1.34 -18.47
CA ALA A 54 7.07 1.73 -18.46
C ALA A 54 7.98 0.55 -18.06
N TYR A 55 7.61 -0.22 -17.03
CA TYR A 55 8.34 -1.42 -16.63
C TYR A 55 8.33 -2.50 -17.73
N LYS A 56 7.18 -2.73 -18.36
CA LYS A 56 7.05 -3.71 -19.44
C LYS A 56 7.81 -3.30 -20.70
N ALA A 57 7.75 -2.03 -21.07
CA ALA A 57 8.50 -1.49 -22.21
C ALA A 57 10.02 -1.49 -21.92
N GLY A 58 10.42 -1.12 -20.70
CA GLY A 58 11.80 -1.19 -20.24
C GLY A 58 12.35 -2.61 -20.24
N SER A 59 11.60 -3.59 -19.72
CA SER A 59 12.03 -4.99 -19.74
C SER A 59 12.13 -5.58 -21.16
N TRP A 60 11.34 -5.12 -22.12
CA TRP A 60 11.53 -5.50 -23.53
C TRP A 60 12.75 -4.84 -24.17
N PHE A 61 13.00 -3.56 -23.87
CA PHE A 61 14.17 -2.84 -24.40
C PHE A 61 15.49 -3.30 -23.77
N LEU A 62 15.51 -3.58 -22.46
CA LEU A 62 16.68 -4.08 -21.74
C LEU A 62 16.82 -5.61 -21.82
N GLY A 63 15.74 -6.35 -22.05
CA GLY A 63 15.74 -7.82 -22.13
C GLY A 63 16.05 -8.39 -23.51
N SER A 64 16.28 -7.54 -24.52
CA SER A 64 16.62 -7.99 -25.88
C SER A 64 18.14 -8.20 -26.11
N ASP A 65 18.99 -7.87 -25.13
CA ASP A 65 20.46 -8.01 -25.23
C ASP A 65 21.06 -9.15 -24.40
N ASP A 66 20.27 -10.06 -23.80
CA ASP A 66 20.84 -11.18 -23.04
C ASP A 66 20.20 -12.54 -23.35
N PRO A 67 20.69 -13.24 -24.38
CA PRO A 67 20.47 -14.67 -24.53
C PRO A 67 21.49 -15.52 -23.74
N THR A 68 22.16 -15.07 -22.66
CA THR A 68 23.04 -15.95 -21.85
C THR A 68 23.37 -15.41 -20.44
N ALA A 69 22.39 -15.26 -19.55
CA ALA A 69 22.69 -15.15 -18.12
C ALA A 69 22.71 -16.55 -17.48
N ASN A 70 23.79 -17.29 -17.75
CA ASN A 70 24.22 -18.43 -16.94
C ASN A 70 24.16 -18.04 -15.46
N SER A 71 23.14 -18.53 -14.76
CA SER A 71 22.97 -18.38 -13.31
C SER A 71 23.84 -19.37 -12.55
N ASP A 72 25.06 -19.63 -13.04
CA ASP A 72 25.95 -20.62 -12.44
C ASP A 72 27.42 -20.15 -12.48
N SER A 73 27.98 -19.99 -11.27
CA SER A 73 29.40 -19.94 -10.92
C SER A 73 30.25 -18.67 -11.19
N ILE A 74 30.06 -17.63 -10.37
CA ILE A 74 31.19 -16.81 -9.90
C ILE A 74 31.04 -16.60 -8.40
N GLY A 75 31.83 -17.30 -7.59
CA GLY A 75 31.92 -17.00 -6.15
C GLY A 75 32.26 -18.13 -5.20
N ALA A 76 32.67 -19.32 -5.66
CA ALA A 76 33.36 -20.26 -4.77
C ALA A 76 34.73 -19.68 -4.39
N SER A 77 34.90 -19.41 -3.10
CA SER A 77 36.13 -19.00 -2.38
C SER A 77 36.23 -17.52 -2.04
N ARG A 78 35.67 -17.14 -0.89
CA ARG A 78 36.39 -16.42 0.18
C ARG A 78 35.58 -16.46 1.47
N SER A 79 36.14 -17.19 2.42
CA SER A 79 35.78 -17.31 3.83
C SER A 79 35.10 -16.09 4.46
N SER A 80 33.93 -16.32 5.05
CA SER A 80 33.55 -15.69 6.32
C SER A 80 32.50 -16.57 6.97
N SER A 81 32.92 -17.26 8.02
CA SER A 81 32.05 -17.80 9.05
C SER A 81 30.99 -16.76 9.47
N SER A 82 29.83 -17.26 9.92
CA SER A 82 28.77 -16.56 10.69
C SER A 82 27.64 -15.93 9.86
N THR A 83 26.67 -16.74 9.39
CA THR A 83 25.25 -16.37 9.16
C THR A 83 24.49 -17.56 8.54
N ALA A 84 24.27 -18.64 9.30
CA ALA A 84 23.48 -19.80 8.85
C ALA A 84 22.08 -19.88 9.52
N SER A 85 21.67 -18.86 10.26
CA SER A 85 20.47 -18.91 11.10
C SER A 85 19.24 -18.24 10.50
N GLY A 86 19.39 -17.21 9.64
CA GLY A 86 18.25 -16.49 9.03
C GLY A 86 17.59 -17.23 7.85
N ASP A 87 18.41 -17.78 6.95
CA ASP A 87 17.94 -18.45 5.71
C ASP A 87 17.13 -19.75 6.01
N ALA A 88 17.44 -20.40 7.15
CA ALA A 88 16.70 -21.58 7.63
C ALA A 88 15.31 -21.25 8.23
N SER A 89 15.05 -19.99 8.56
CA SER A 89 13.78 -19.50 9.09
C SER A 89 12.88 -19.01 7.95
N GLU A 90 13.42 -18.27 6.99
CA GLU A 90 12.70 -17.86 5.78
C GLU A 90 12.18 -19.09 5.01
N SER A 91 13.03 -20.10 4.82
CA SER A 91 12.65 -21.37 4.18
C SER A 91 11.62 -22.19 4.97
N ARG A 92 11.41 -21.92 6.27
CA ARG A 92 10.34 -22.54 7.09
C ARG A 92 9.02 -21.82 6.91
N GLN A 93 9.03 -20.49 6.95
CA GLN A 93 7.85 -19.65 6.73
C GLN A 93 7.27 -19.86 5.33
N ASP A 94 8.13 -20.01 4.31
CA ASP A 94 7.69 -20.27 2.94
C ASP A 94 6.94 -21.61 2.81
N ARG A 95 7.34 -22.64 3.58
CA ARG A 95 6.61 -23.91 3.62
C ARG A 95 5.25 -23.78 4.28
N LEU A 96 5.12 -22.95 5.31
CA LEU A 96 3.83 -22.69 5.97
C LEU A 96 2.89 -21.91 5.04
N ARG A 97 3.40 -20.93 4.28
CA ARG A 97 2.63 -20.20 3.26
C ARG A 97 2.09 -21.14 2.18
N GLN A 98 2.93 -22.05 1.68
CA GLN A 98 2.51 -23.03 0.68
C GLN A 98 1.38 -23.93 1.22
N GLN A 99 1.50 -24.41 2.46
CA GLN A 99 0.48 -25.25 3.10
C GLN A 99 -0.84 -24.53 3.36
N TYR A 100 -0.79 -23.23 3.67
CA TYR A 100 -1.99 -22.40 3.81
C TYR A 100 -2.72 -22.23 2.46
N VAL A 101 -1.99 -21.91 1.39
CA VAL A 101 -2.54 -21.73 0.04
C VAL A 101 -3.15 -23.03 -0.49
N GLU A 102 -2.53 -24.17 -0.17
CA GLU A 102 -3.04 -25.49 -0.51
C GLU A 102 -4.22 -25.95 0.39
N GLY A 103 -4.57 -25.17 1.43
CA GLY A 103 -5.65 -25.49 2.37
C GLY A 103 -5.31 -26.61 3.35
N GLN A 104 -4.03 -26.97 3.49
CA GLN A 104 -3.54 -27.98 4.42
C GLN A 104 -3.50 -27.48 5.87
N ILE A 105 -3.37 -26.16 6.08
CA ILE A 105 -3.49 -25.51 7.39
C ILE A 105 -4.54 -24.41 7.35
N SER A 106 -5.23 -24.20 8.46
CA SER A 106 -6.18 -23.09 8.58
C SER A 106 -5.48 -21.76 8.86
N GLU A 107 -6.11 -20.64 8.51
CA GLU A 107 -5.60 -19.29 8.80
C GLU A 107 -5.22 -19.12 10.29
N ALA A 108 -6.09 -19.56 11.19
CA ALA A 108 -5.86 -19.43 12.64
C ALA A 108 -4.62 -20.21 13.11
N GLU A 109 -4.30 -21.33 12.46
CA GLU A 109 -3.09 -22.10 12.75
C GLU A 109 -1.85 -21.48 12.12
N PHE A 110 -1.97 -20.91 10.92
CA PHE A 110 -0.90 -20.16 10.27
C PHE A 110 -0.48 -18.96 11.11
N GLU A 111 -1.43 -18.12 11.53
CA GLU A 111 -1.15 -16.95 12.38
C GLU A 111 -0.50 -17.34 13.70
N ARG A 112 -1.01 -18.40 14.36
CA ARG A 112 -0.43 -18.88 15.63
C ARG A 112 1.00 -19.38 15.45
N ARG A 113 1.32 -20.03 14.33
CA ARG A 113 2.65 -20.60 14.06
C ARG A 113 3.64 -19.51 13.68
N ILE A 114 3.24 -18.57 12.82
CA ILE A 114 4.07 -17.41 12.43
C ILE A 114 4.38 -16.55 13.66
N ALA A 115 3.40 -16.28 14.52
CA ALA A 115 3.61 -15.50 15.73
C ALA A 115 4.64 -16.15 16.67
N SER A 116 4.57 -17.48 16.86
CA SER A 116 5.53 -18.19 17.71
C SER A 116 6.95 -18.19 17.15
N GLU A 117 7.11 -18.26 15.83
CA GLU A 117 8.43 -18.25 15.20
C GLU A 117 9.06 -16.85 15.27
N LEU A 118 8.27 -15.79 15.07
CA LEU A 118 8.75 -14.40 15.16
C LEU A 118 9.16 -14.00 16.59
N GLU A 119 8.38 -14.41 17.60
CA GLU A 119 8.72 -14.15 19.02
C GLU A 119 10.03 -14.84 19.43
N THR A 120 10.31 -16.03 18.90
CA THR A 120 11.53 -16.77 19.22
C THR A 120 12.75 -16.18 18.51
N GLU A 121 12.59 -15.67 17.28
CA GLU A 121 13.66 -15.01 16.51
C GLU A 121 14.02 -13.64 17.10
N GLU A 122 13.03 -12.87 17.55
CA GLU A 122 13.24 -11.57 18.21
C GLU A 122 14.02 -11.73 19.53
N LEU A 123 13.72 -12.77 20.33
CA LEU A 123 14.46 -13.03 21.58
C LEU A 123 15.94 -13.41 21.33
N ASP A 124 16.21 -14.23 20.33
CA ASP A 124 17.56 -14.73 20.01
C ASP A 124 18.46 -13.62 19.42
N ASP A 125 17.88 -12.65 18.72
CA ASP A 125 18.60 -11.48 18.19
C ASP A 125 18.83 -10.40 19.25
N ILE A 126 17.87 -10.16 20.16
CA ILE A 126 18.03 -9.22 21.28
C ILE A 126 19.13 -9.68 22.24
N ASP A 127 19.18 -10.96 22.59
CA ASP A 127 20.22 -11.51 23.48
C ASP A 127 21.62 -11.40 22.85
N ARG A 128 21.73 -11.60 21.53
CA ARG A 128 22.99 -11.44 20.79
C ARG A 128 23.47 -9.99 20.73
N GLU A 129 22.56 -9.02 20.73
CA GLU A 129 22.90 -7.60 20.68
C GLU A 129 23.34 -7.07 22.05
N LEU A 130 22.72 -7.55 23.14
CA LEU A 130 23.09 -7.22 24.52
C LEU A 130 24.48 -7.74 24.92
N GLU A 131 24.95 -8.84 24.33
CA GLU A 131 26.32 -9.34 24.56
C GLU A 131 27.41 -8.50 23.88
N ARG A 132 27.07 -7.73 22.82
CA ARG A 132 28.05 -6.84 22.15
C ARG A 132 28.30 -5.52 22.87
N GLU A 133 27.38 -5.09 23.73
CA GLU A 133 27.50 -3.81 24.47
C GLU A 133 28.23 -3.93 25.81
N ARG A 134 28.70 -5.13 26.21
CA ARG A 134 29.48 -5.34 27.45
C ARG A 134 30.97 -5.49 27.23
#